data_AF-A0A101DGQ7-F1
#
_entry.id   AF-A0A101DGQ7-F1
#
_cell.length_a   1.000
_cell.length_b   1.000
_cell.length_c   1.000
_cell.angle_alpha   90.00
_cell.angle_beta   90.00
_cell.angle_gamma   90.00
#
_symmetry.space_group_name_H-M   'P 1'
#
loop_
_entity.id
_entity.type
_entity.pdbx_description
1 polymer ?
#
loop_
_entity_poly.entity_id
_entity_poly.type
_entity_poly.pdbx_seq_one_letter_code
_entity_poly.pdbx_strand_id
1 'polypeptide(L)'
;MSFSAENHKNLIIIFTRYPVPGKTKTRLITKLGPAGAANLQRVMTSFVVSQVKKTNLPFKIKYTGGTKREMQEWLGEDIVYSKQGKGDLGEKIKQAFAEGFKEGFTNIVLIGSDCPNLRAKLLKKPLNCLLNTTV
;
A
#
# COMPACT_ATOMS: atom_id res chain seq x y z
N MET A 1 -7.76 -7.96 -24.45
CA MET A 1 -8.04 -8.42 -23.07
C MET A 1 -9.26 -7.68 -22.58
N SER A 2 -10.39 -8.37 -22.47
CA SER A 2 -11.69 -7.77 -22.15
C SER A 2 -11.73 -7.36 -20.67
N PHE A 3 -11.61 -6.06 -20.41
CA PHE A 3 -11.76 -5.46 -19.09
C PHE A 3 -13.27 -5.33 -18.83
N SER A 4 -13.87 -6.31 -18.14
CA SER A 4 -15.28 -6.23 -17.74
C SER A 4 -15.51 -4.97 -16.90
N ALA A 5 -16.62 -4.26 -17.18
CA ALA A 5 -16.97 -2.97 -16.59
C ALA A 5 -16.98 -2.93 -15.04
N GLU A 6 -17.00 -4.09 -14.37
CA GLU A 6 -16.92 -4.20 -12.90
C GLU A 6 -15.53 -3.86 -12.34
N ASN A 7 -14.44 -4.08 -13.08
CA ASN A 7 -13.08 -3.85 -12.58
C ASN A 7 -12.70 -2.36 -12.47
N HIS A 8 -13.45 -1.46 -13.12
CA HIS A 8 -13.23 -0.01 -13.04
C HIS A 8 -13.74 0.63 -11.75
N LYS A 9 -14.49 -0.12 -10.92
CA LYS A 9 -15.04 0.39 -9.66
C LYS A 9 -14.11 0.21 -8.46
N ASN A 10 -13.13 -0.70 -8.57
CA ASN A 10 -12.30 -1.14 -7.45
C ASN A 10 -10.91 -0.50 -7.50
N LEU A 11 -10.43 0.00 -6.35
CA LEU A 11 -9.09 0.55 -6.20
C LEU A 11 -8.44 0.05 -4.92
N ILE A 12 -7.18 -0.37 -5.02
CA ILE A 12 -6.35 -0.68 -3.86
C ILE A 12 -5.36 0.47 -3.64
N ILE A 13 -5.34 1.03 -2.44
CA ILE A 13 -4.39 2.06 -2.03
C ILE A 13 -3.45 1.46 -1.00
N ILE A 14 -2.15 1.43 -1.29
CA ILE A 14 -1.13 0.93 -0.37
C ILE A 14 -0.44 2.13 0.29
N PHE A 15 -0.56 2.22 1.61
CA PHE A 15 0.18 3.18 2.41
C PHE A 15 1.51 2.59 2.84
N THR A 16 2.60 3.27 2.52
CA THR A 16 3.95 2.85 2.94
C THR A 16 4.82 4.03 3.33
N ARG A 17 5.98 3.71 3.92
CA ARG A 17 7.05 4.65 4.21
C ARG A 17 8.32 4.15 3.53
N TYR A 18 9.10 5.02 2.93
CA TYR A 18 10.39 4.63 2.39
C TYR A 18 11.31 4.07 3.50
N PRO A 19 11.86 2.85 3.34
CA PRO A 19 12.61 2.18 4.39
C PRO A 19 13.99 2.81 4.54
N VAL A 20 14.13 3.74 5.50
CA VAL A 20 15.40 4.34 5.89
C VAL A 20 15.91 3.65 7.16
N PRO A 21 17.15 3.13 7.19
CA PRO A 21 17.76 2.58 8.39
C PRO A 21 17.63 3.54 9.58
N GLY A 22 17.21 3.00 10.74
CA GLY A 22 17.07 3.78 11.98
C GLY A 22 15.77 4.59 12.09
N LYS A 23 15.00 4.76 11.02
CA LYS A 23 13.74 5.55 11.01
C LYS A 23 12.47 4.70 10.89
N THR A 24 12.60 3.40 10.66
CA THR A 24 11.45 2.48 10.59
C THR A 24 11.65 1.25 11.46
N LYS A 25 10.53 0.71 11.96
CA LYS A 25 10.46 -0.45 12.86
C LYS A 25 11.44 -0.34 14.02
N THR A 26 11.43 0.80 14.72
CA THR A 26 12.34 1.10 15.83
C THR A 26 12.31 0.05 16.95
N ARG A 27 11.15 -0.57 17.20
CA ARG A 27 11.00 -1.71 18.12
C ARG A 27 11.75 -2.98 17.70
N LEU A 28 12.10 -3.12 16.41
CA LEU A 28 12.86 -4.25 15.87
C LEU A 28 14.36 -3.92 15.69
N ILE A 29 14.77 -2.66 15.83
CA ILE A 29 16.18 -2.27 15.74
C ILE A 29 17.02 -2.96 16.80
N THR A 30 16.49 -3.14 18.02
CA THR A 30 17.19 -3.83 19.11
C THR A 30 17.48 -5.30 18.81
N LYS A 31 16.74 -5.92 17.88
CA LYS A 31 16.90 -7.33 17.49
C LYS A 31 17.57 -7.54 16.13
N LEU A 32 17.34 -6.63 15.18
CA LEU A 32 17.76 -6.79 13.77
C LEU A 32 18.77 -5.71 13.32
N GLY A 33 19.08 -4.75 14.20
CA GLY A 33 19.83 -3.55 13.84
C GLY A 33 19.04 -2.60 12.93
N PRO A 34 19.53 -1.35 12.76
CA PRO A 34 18.89 -0.34 11.92
C PRO A 34 18.71 -0.77 10.45
N ALA A 35 19.73 -1.42 9.89
CA ALA A 35 19.71 -1.91 8.51
C ALA A 35 18.77 -3.11 8.34
N GLY A 36 18.78 -4.08 9.27
CA GLY A 36 17.90 -5.24 9.22
C GLY A 36 16.42 -4.87 9.38
N ALA A 37 16.11 -3.89 10.24
CA ALA A 37 14.76 -3.36 10.38
C ALA A 37 14.23 -2.70 9.08
N ALA A 38 15.07 -1.91 8.40
CA ALA A 38 14.73 -1.32 7.11
C ALA A 38 14.60 -2.38 6.00
N ASN A 39 15.52 -3.34 5.95
CA ASN A 39 15.46 -4.43 4.97
C ASN A 39 14.21 -5.30 5.15
N LEU A 40 13.83 -5.60 6.40
CA LEU A 40 12.60 -6.34 6.68
C LEU A 40 11.36 -5.59 6.16
N GLN A 41 11.27 -4.29 6.40
CA GLN A 41 10.19 -3.47 5.84
C GLN A 41 10.21 -3.47 4.30
N ARG A 42 11.41 -3.43 3.72
CA ARG A 42 11.62 -3.49 2.28
C ARG A 42 10.99 -4.77 1.70
N VAL A 43 11.36 -5.91 2.26
CA VAL A 43 10.85 -7.24 1.87
C VAL A 43 9.34 -7.35 2.07
N MET A 44 8.80 -6.92 3.22
CA MET A 44 7.37 -7.02 3.51
C MET A 44 6.52 -6.19 2.54
N THR A 45 6.91 -4.95 2.27
CA THR A 45 6.16 -4.09 1.33
C THR A 45 6.24 -4.65 -0.09
N SER A 46 7.43 -5.10 -0.53
CA SER A 46 7.58 -5.74 -1.84
C SER A 46 6.70 -6.99 -1.97
N PHE A 47 6.59 -7.78 -0.90
CA PHE A 47 5.67 -8.93 -0.87
C PHE A 47 4.22 -8.48 -1.04
N VAL A 48 3.75 -7.48 -0.27
CA VAL A 48 2.39 -6.93 -0.39
C VAL A 48 2.12 -6.44 -1.82
N VAL A 49 3.02 -5.67 -2.41
CA VAL A 49 2.90 -5.19 -3.79
C VAL A 49 2.81 -6.36 -4.78
N SER A 50 3.64 -7.40 -4.61
CA SER A 50 3.57 -8.60 -5.46
C SER A 50 2.23 -9.33 -5.37
N GLN A 51 1.58 -9.34 -4.19
CA GLN A 51 0.28 -9.96 -4.00
C GLN A 51 -0.84 -9.11 -4.63
N VAL A 52 -0.73 -7.79 -4.53
CA VAL A 52 -1.67 -6.86 -5.16
C VAL A 52 -1.56 -6.92 -6.68
N LYS A 53 -0.34 -6.97 -7.25
CA LYS A 53 -0.15 -7.15 -8.71
C LYS A 53 -0.87 -8.41 -9.25
N LYS A 54 -0.91 -9.50 -8.48
CA LYS A 54 -1.61 -10.75 -8.86
C LYS A 54 -3.14 -10.65 -8.87
N THR A 55 -3.74 -9.59 -8.34
CA THR A 55 -5.20 -9.42 -8.38
C THR A 55 -5.69 -8.86 -9.71
N ASN A 56 -4.81 -8.26 -10.53
CA ASN A 56 -5.15 -7.50 -11.73
C ASN A 56 -6.17 -6.37 -11.47
N LEU A 57 -6.23 -5.87 -10.23
CA LEU A 57 -7.03 -4.70 -9.87
C LEU A 57 -6.19 -3.42 -9.99
N PRO A 58 -6.80 -2.27 -10.32
CA PRO A 58 -6.15 -0.97 -10.21
C PRO A 58 -5.61 -0.75 -8.79
N PHE A 59 -4.36 -0.31 -8.69
CA PHE A 59 -3.78 0.05 -7.40
C PHE A 59 -2.80 1.23 -7.48
N LYS A 60 -2.65 1.94 -6.36
CA LYS A 60 -1.72 3.06 -6.21
C LYS A 60 -0.98 3.00 -4.88
N ILE A 61 0.23 3.55 -4.85
CA ILE A 61 1.08 3.62 -3.66
C ILE A 61 1.11 5.07 -3.16
N LYS A 62 0.67 5.27 -1.92
CA LYS A 62 0.83 6.51 -1.19
C LYS A 62 1.95 6.39 -0.15
N TYR A 63 3.02 7.16 -0.35
CA TYR A 63 4.25 7.01 0.45
C TYR A 63 4.61 8.23 1.29
N THR A 64 5.38 8.00 2.35
CA THR A 64 6.07 9.04 3.14
C THR A 64 7.57 8.79 3.15
N GLY A 65 8.36 9.87 3.18
CA GLY A 65 9.82 9.78 3.07
C GLY A 65 10.29 9.37 1.68
N GLY A 66 11.59 9.55 1.41
CA GLY A 66 12.18 9.28 0.11
C GLY A 66 11.58 10.12 -1.04
N THR A 67 11.95 9.74 -2.25
CA THR A 67 11.56 10.36 -3.51
C THR A 67 10.76 9.37 -4.36
N LYS A 68 10.04 9.88 -5.37
CA LYS A 68 9.32 9.02 -6.34
C LYS A 68 10.29 8.05 -7.03
N ARG A 69 11.50 8.51 -7.37
CA ARG A 69 12.52 7.71 -8.04
C ARG A 69 12.97 6.53 -7.17
N GLU A 70 13.28 6.78 -5.89
CA GLU A 70 13.65 5.72 -4.94
C GLU A 70 12.52 4.70 -4.74
N MET A 71 11.26 5.14 -4.74
CA MET A 71 10.11 4.23 -4.67
C MET A 71 9.98 3.37 -5.93
N GLN A 72 10.20 3.95 -7.11
CA GLN A 72 10.16 3.25 -8.39
C GLN A 72 11.31 2.25 -8.53
N GLU A 73 12.53 2.64 -8.17
CA GLU A 73 13.71 1.76 -8.13
C GLU A 73 13.47 0.54 -7.21
N TRP A 74 12.68 0.70 -6.15
CA TRP A 74 12.38 -0.36 -5.20
C TRP A 74 11.16 -1.23 -5.59
N LEU A 75 10.04 -0.63 -5.99
CA LEU A 75 8.75 -1.33 -6.14
C LEU A 75 8.29 -1.48 -7.60
N GLY A 76 9.00 -0.85 -8.55
CA GLY A 76 8.73 -0.91 -9.98
C GLY A 76 8.19 0.41 -10.54
N GLU A 77 8.41 0.65 -11.82
CA GLU A 77 8.00 1.88 -12.51
C GLU A 77 6.53 1.86 -12.98
N ASP A 78 5.95 0.67 -13.09
CA ASP A 78 4.61 0.36 -13.59
C ASP A 78 3.47 0.69 -12.60
N ILE A 79 3.76 1.48 -11.56
CA ILE A 79 2.84 1.79 -10.47
C ILE A 79 2.61 3.29 -10.35
N VAL A 80 1.39 3.69 -10.01
CA VAL A 80 1.06 5.08 -9.69
C VAL A 80 1.53 5.40 -8.26
N TYR A 81 2.41 6.39 -8.14
CA TYR A 81 2.97 6.85 -6.87
C TYR A 81 2.54 8.27 -6.54
N SER A 82 2.07 8.51 -5.32
CA SER A 82 1.84 9.85 -4.79
C SER A 82 2.27 9.95 -3.32
N LYS A 83 2.56 11.16 -2.84
CA LYS A 83 2.88 11.37 -1.43
C LYS A 83 1.61 11.25 -0.58
N GLN A 84 1.73 10.74 0.64
CA GLN A 84 0.66 10.89 1.63
C GLN A 84 0.47 12.38 1.95
N GLY A 85 -0.79 12.78 2.15
CA GLY A 85 -1.11 14.15 2.50
C GLY A 85 -0.67 14.54 3.91
N LYS A 86 -0.96 15.78 4.28
CA LYS A 86 -0.69 16.31 5.62
C LYS A 86 -1.77 15.86 6.60
N GLY A 87 -1.46 15.93 7.89
CA GLY A 87 -2.38 15.58 8.96
C GLY A 87 -2.07 14.27 9.66
N ASP A 88 -2.97 13.88 10.55
CA ASP A 88 -2.93 12.58 11.23
C ASP A 88 -3.24 11.42 10.27
N LEU A 89 -3.21 10.19 10.77
CA LEU A 89 -3.49 9.01 9.95
C LEU A 89 -4.94 9.02 9.42
N GLY A 90 -5.90 9.44 10.24
CA GLY A 90 -7.30 9.52 9.86
C GLY A 90 -7.55 10.53 8.74
N GLU A 91 -6.93 11.71 8.82
CA GLU A 91 -6.98 12.74 7.78
C GLU A 91 -6.36 12.25 6.47
N LYS A 92 -5.20 11.58 6.54
CA LYS A 92 -4.55 10.99 5.36
C LYS A 92 -5.42 9.93 4.69
N ILE A 93 -6.06 9.07 5.49
CA ILE A 93 -7.00 8.07 5.00
C ILE A 93 -8.18 8.77 4.29
N LYS A 94 -8.84 9.73 4.96
CA LYS A 94 -9.95 10.50 4.37
C LYS A 94 -9.58 11.14 3.03
N GLN A 95 -8.41 11.77 2.95
CA GLN A 95 -7.91 12.36 1.72
C GLN A 95 -7.70 11.32 0.61
N ALA A 96 -7.12 10.16 0.94
CA ALA A 96 -6.90 9.09 -0.04
C ALA A 96 -8.20 8.49 -0.59
N PHE A 97 -9.21 8.30 0.27
CA PHE A 97 -10.54 7.87 -0.15
C PHE A 97 -11.22 8.96 -1.01
N ALA A 98 -11.21 10.22 -0.57
CA ALA A 98 -11.81 11.33 -1.32
C ALA A 98 -11.20 11.48 -2.73
N GLU A 99 -9.89 11.34 -2.87
CA GLU A 99 -9.23 11.33 -4.18
C GLU A 99 -9.66 10.14 -5.04
N GLY A 100 -9.70 8.92 -4.49
CA GLY A 100 -10.16 7.76 -5.25
C GLY A 100 -11.63 7.87 -5.69
N PHE A 101 -12.51 8.42 -4.85
CA PHE A 101 -13.90 8.67 -5.23
C PHE A 101 -14.01 9.72 -6.33
N LYS A 102 -13.19 10.79 -6.29
CA LYS A 102 -13.11 11.80 -7.35
C LYS A 102 -12.58 11.24 -8.68
N GLU A 103 -11.70 10.24 -8.62
CA GLU A 103 -11.20 9.51 -9.79
C GLU A 103 -12.24 8.52 -10.36
N GLY A 104 -13.43 8.38 -9.73
CA GLY A 104 -14.54 7.56 -10.21
C GLY A 104 -14.60 6.14 -9.63
N PHE A 105 -13.69 5.77 -8.73
CA PHE A 105 -13.75 4.48 -8.03
C PHE A 105 -14.82 4.52 -6.94
N THR A 106 -15.60 3.45 -6.79
CA THR A 106 -16.66 3.36 -5.77
C THR A 106 -16.29 2.42 -4.62
N ASN A 107 -15.31 1.54 -4.84
CA ASN A 107 -14.89 0.52 -3.89
C ASN A 107 -13.39 0.65 -3.66
N ILE A 108 -12.99 1.23 -2.53
CA ILE A 108 -11.58 1.51 -2.23
C ILE A 108 -11.15 0.69 -1.01
N VAL A 109 -10.06 -0.08 -1.13
CA VAL A 109 -9.38 -0.69 0.01
C VAL A 109 -8.11 0.09 0.29
N LEU A 110 -7.89 0.47 1.54
CA LEU A 110 -6.61 1.00 2.00
C LEU A 110 -5.87 -0.06 2.82
N ILE A 111 -4.58 -0.26 2.51
CA ILE A 111 -3.75 -1.28 3.12
C ILE A 111 -2.47 -0.62 3.66
N GLY A 112 -2.15 -0.86 4.92
CA GLY A 112 -0.83 -0.53 5.47
C GLY A 112 0.22 -1.54 5.02
N SER A 113 1.40 -1.07 4.61
CA SER A 113 2.52 -1.94 4.18
C SER A 113 3.12 -2.81 5.30
N ASP A 114 2.63 -2.65 6.53
CA ASP A 114 3.09 -3.36 7.73
C ASP A 114 2.25 -4.59 8.09
N CYS A 115 1.41 -5.08 7.16
CA CYS A 115 0.59 -6.29 7.36
C CYS A 115 1.29 -7.53 6.74
N PRO A 116 2.08 -8.31 7.50
CA PRO A 116 2.80 -9.48 6.98
C PRO A 116 1.89 -10.64 6.54
N ASN A 117 0.60 -10.61 6.85
CA ASN A 117 -0.34 -11.69 6.56
C ASN A 117 -1.25 -11.43 5.34
N LEU A 118 -0.97 -10.41 4.54
CA LEU A 118 -1.79 -10.08 3.37
C LEU A 118 -1.55 -11.10 2.24
N ARG A 119 -2.55 -11.93 1.94
CA ARG A 119 -2.53 -12.89 0.82
C ARG A 119 -3.45 -12.41 -0.31
N ALA A 120 -3.08 -12.63 -1.57
CA ALA A 120 -3.89 -12.22 -2.73
C ALA A 120 -5.34 -12.76 -2.70
N LYS A 121 -5.56 -13.95 -2.13
CA LYS A 121 -6.89 -14.54 -1.96
C LYS A 121 -7.81 -13.70 -1.05
N LEU A 122 -7.25 -12.99 -0.07
CA LEU A 122 -8.01 -12.07 0.79
C LEU A 122 -8.41 -10.82 0.01
N LEU A 123 -7.54 -10.32 -0.87
CA LEU A 123 -7.81 -9.15 -1.72
C LEU A 123 -8.83 -9.40 -2.82
N LYS A 124 -8.97 -10.66 -3.27
CA LYS A 124 -9.98 -11.06 -4.26
C LYS A 124 -11.38 -11.27 -3.65
N LYS A 125 -11.52 -11.27 -2.32
CA LYS A 125 -12.85 -11.30 -1.71
C LYS A 125 -13.58 -9.99 -2.03
N PRO A 126 -14.92 -10.02 -2.19
CA PRO A 126 -15.70 -8.80 -2.33
C PRO A 126 -15.33 -7.83 -1.19
N LEU A 127 -15.10 -6.55 -1.51
CA LEU A 127 -14.70 -5.54 -0.53
C LEU A 127 -15.64 -5.50 0.69
N ASN A 128 -16.93 -5.77 0.49
CA ASN A 128 -17.93 -5.84 1.57
C ASN A 128 -17.61 -6.89 2.63
N CYS A 129 -16.76 -7.88 2.33
CA CYS A 129 -16.31 -8.89 3.29
C CYS A 129 -15.02 -8.49 4.05
N LEU A 130 -14.30 -7.45 3.61
CA LEU A 130 -13.02 -7.04 4.17
C LEU A 130 -13.13 -5.95 5.25
N LEU A 131 -14.31 -5.35 5.44
CA LEU A 131 -14.57 -4.33 6.47
C LEU A 131 -14.43 -4.85 7.91
N ASN A 132 -14.28 -6.16 8.12
CA ASN A 132 -14.13 -6.80 9.44
C ASN A 132 -12.71 -7.27 9.77
N THR A 133 -11.68 -6.89 8.99
CA THR A 133 -10.30 -7.27 9.32
C THR A 133 -9.48 -6.05 9.70
N THR A 134 -9.78 -5.53 10.89
CA THR A 134 -8.91 -4.63 11.62
C THR A 134 -7.67 -5.40 12.07
N VAL A 135 -6.49 -4.87 11.74
CA VAL A 135 -5.21 -5.15 12.40
C VAL A 135 -4.63 -3.84 12.89
#